data_AF-A0A0T0M7X1-F1
#
_entry.id   AF-A0A0T0M7X1-F1
#
_cell.length_a   1.000
_cell.length_b   1.000
_cell.length_c   1.000
_cell.angle_alpha   90.00
_cell.angle_beta   90.00
_cell.angle_gamma   90.00
#
_symmetry.space_group_name_H-M   'P 1'
#
loop_
_entity.id
_entity.type
_entity.pdbx_description
1 polymer ?
#
loop_
_entity_poly.entity_id
_entity_poly.type
_entity_poly.pdbx_seq_one_letter_code
_entity_poly.pdbx_strand_id
1 'polypeptide(L)' 'MEKRDRLIVNYLAKGFKILEISDLMKKNDSVKISESMIEKRLRIIRKQYNATTLFQLGALLKENNII' A
#
# COMPACT_ATOMS: atom_id res chain seq x y z
N MET A 1 -6.79 -7.42 -6.15
CA MET A 1 -5.85 -6.92 -5.12
C MET A 1 -5.42 -8.08 -4.25
N GLU A 2 -4.11 -8.32 -4.13
CA GLU A 2 -3.62 -9.32 -3.19
C GLU A 2 -3.61 -8.75 -1.77
N LYS A 3 -3.66 -9.62 -0.74
CA LYS A 3 -3.61 -9.19 0.67
C LYS A 3 -2.44 -8.25 0.96
N ARG A 4 -1.28 -8.54 0.36
CA ARG A 4 -0.06 -7.72 0.42
C ARG A 4 -0.25 -6.30 -0.11
N ASP A 5 -1.00 -6.10 -1.19
CA ASP A 5 -1.27 -4.75 -1.71
C ASP A 5 -2.10 -3.91 -0.75
N ARG A 6 -3.09 -4.54 -0.11
CA ARG A 6 -3.93 -3.86 0.87
C ARG A 6 -3.11 -3.44 2.09
N LEU A 7 -2.24 -4.32 2.57
CA LEU A 7 -1.33 -4.03 3.69
C LEU A 7 -0.42 -2.86 3.34
N ILE A 8 0.23 -2.90 2.17
CA ILE A 8 1.09 -1.80 1.69
C ILE A 8 0.33 -0.49 1.73
N VAL A 9 -0.87 -0.44 1.16
CA VAL A 9 -1.62 0.82 1.10
C VAL A 9 -2.18 1.21 2.45
N ASN A 10 -2.51 0.28 3.34
CA ASN A 10 -2.96 0.57 4.69
C ASN A 10 -1.83 1.22 5.52
N TYR A 11 -0.62 0.64 5.49
CA TYR A 11 0.53 1.26 6.14
C TYR A 11 0.86 2.62 5.50
N LEU A 12 0.76 2.73 4.18
CA LEU A 12 1.05 3.99 3.51
C LEU A 12 -0.03 5.06 3.81
N ALA A 13 -1.29 4.67 3.96
CA ALA A 13 -2.39 5.54 4.41
C ALA A 13 -2.24 5.98 5.87
N LYS A 14 -1.59 5.17 6.71
CA LYS A 14 -1.20 5.52 8.08
C LYS A 14 0.02 6.45 8.15
N GLY A 15 0.63 6.79 7.00
CA GLY A 15 1.77 7.71 6.92
C GLY A 15 3.14 7.03 6.99
N PHE A 16 3.21 5.70 6.93
CA PHE A 16 4.49 4.98 6.89
C PHE A 16 5.19 5.19 5.53
N LYS A 17 6.52 5.33 5.57
CA LYS A 17 7.36 5.42 4.37
C LYS A 17 7.56 4.06 3.73
N ILE A 18 7.89 4.01 2.44
CA ILE A 18 8.11 2.76 1.69
C ILE A 18 9.13 1.83 2.37
N LEU A 19 10.21 2.40 2.92
CA LEU A 19 11.22 1.70 3.72
C LEU A 19 10.62 1.04 4.97
N GLU A 20 9.85 1.80 5.74
CA GLU A 20 9.17 1.32 6.95
C GLU A 20 8.15 0.23 6.62
N ILE A 21 7.42 0.39 5.51
CA ILE A 21 6.45 -0.61 5.03
C ILE A 21 7.17 -1.89 4.65
N SER A 22 8.30 -1.80 3.95
CA SER A 22 9.12 -2.96 3.59
C SER A 22 9.58 -3.72 4.83
N ASP A 23 10.07 -3.01 5.85
CA ASP A 23 10.49 -3.62 7.12
C ASP A 23 9.31 -4.23 7.89
N LEU A 24 8.21 -3.50 8.03
CA LEU A 24 6.99 -3.96 8.70
C LEU A 24 6.38 -5.18 8.02
N MET A 25 6.37 -5.24 6.68
CA MET A 25 5.87 -6.40 5.93
C MET A 25 6.78 -7.62 6.10
N LYS A 26 8.09 -7.39 6.13
CA LYS A 26 9.06 -8.46 6.36
C LYS A 26 8.97 -9.00 7.79
N LYS A 27 8.65 -8.13 8.76
CA LYS A 27 8.60 -8.42 10.20
C LYS A 27 7.27 -8.99 10.68
N ASN A 28 6.13 -8.45 10.23
CA ASN A 28 4.79 -8.89 10.67
C ASN A 28 4.17 -9.96 9.76
N ASP A 29 4.42 -9.89 8.45
CA ASP A 29 3.73 -10.73 7.46
C ASP A 29 4.65 -11.77 6.81
N SER A 30 5.96 -11.75 7.12
CA SER A 30 6.99 -12.57 6.44
C SER A 30 6.95 -12.44 4.91
N VAL A 31 6.38 -11.35 4.39
CA VAL A 31 6.31 -11.06 2.96
C VAL A 31 7.61 -10.36 2.58
N LYS A 32 8.51 -11.08 1.90
CA LYS A 32 9.67 -10.48 1.25
C LYS A 32 9.20 -9.66 0.05
N ILE A 33 9.13 -8.35 0.24
CA ILE A 33 8.84 -7.39 -0.82
C ILE A 33 9.97 -6.35 -0.86
N SER A 34 10.47 -6.05 -2.04
CA SER A 34 11.46 -4.98 -2.24
C SER A 34 10.75 -3.64 -2.42
N GLU A 35 11.42 -2.54 -2.05
CA GLU A 35 10.91 -1.17 -2.19
C GLU A 35 10.44 -0.86 -3.61
N SER A 36 11.20 -1.28 -4.62
CA SER A 36 10.83 -1.11 -6.03
C SER A 36 9.53 -1.85 -6.41
N MET A 37 9.25 -2.98 -5.74
CA MET A 37 7.99 -3.72 -5.92
C MET A 37 6.83 -2.96 -5.28
N ILE A 38 7.04 -2.39 -4.08
CA ILE A 38 6.07 -1.53 -3.40
C ILE A 38 5.72 -0.33 -4.28
N GLU A 39 6.71 0.38 -4.79
CA GLU A 39 6.49 1.56 -5.65
C GLU A 39 5.73 1.20 -6.93
N LYS A 40 6.13 0.12 -7.61
CA LYS A 40 5.40 -0.35 -8.80
C LYS A 40 3.95 -0.65 -8.47
N ARG A 41 3.69 -1.38 -7.39
CA ARG A 41 2.33 -1.75 -7.00
C ARG A 41 1.53 -0.54 -6.58
N LEU A 42 2.11 0.37 -5.81
CA LEU A 42 1.47 1.62 -5.42
C LEU A 42 1.09 2.45 -6.63
N ARG A 43 1.97 2.53 -7.64
CA ARG A 43 1.71 3.27 -8.89
C ARG A 43 0.58 2.63 -9.71
N ILE A 44 0.52 1.29 -9.75
CA ILE A 44 -0.58 0.54 -10.39
C ILE A 44 -1.89 0.79 -9.65
N ILE A 45 -1.89 0.65 -8.32
CA ILE A 45 -3.08 0.84 -7.48
C ILE A 45 -3.58 2.29 -7.60
N ARG A 46 -2.67 3.26 -7.59
CA ARG A 46 -2.98 4.67 -7.79
C ARG A 46 -3.63 4.95 -9.15
N LYS A 47 -3.15 4.30 -10.22
CA LYS A 47 -3.82 4.33 -11.54
C LYS A 47 -5.17 3.63 -11.54
N GLN A 48 -5.27 2.47 -10.90
CA GLN A 48 -6.47 1.63 -10.90
C GLN A 48 -7.63 2.31 -10.15
N TYR A 49 -7.33 3.03 -9.08
CA TYR A 49 -8.30 3.77 -8.27
C TYR A 49 -8.38 5.25 -8.63
N ASN A 50 -7.67 5.69 -9.68
CA ASN A 50 -7.60 7.09 -10.12
C ASN A 50 -7.27 8.07 -8.97
N ALA A 51 -6.45 7.63 -8.03
CA ALA A 51 -6.15 8.41 -6.84
C ALA A 51 -5.05 9.43 -7.11
N THR A 52 -5.33 10.70 -6.88
CA THR A 52 -4.36 11.78 -7.07
C THR A 52 -3.36 11.84 -5.92
N THR A 53 -3.77 11.44 -4.72
CA THR A 53 -2.95 11.52 -3.50
C THR A 53 -3.01 10.21 -2.73
N LEU A 54 -1.98 9.91 -1.94
CA LEU A 54 -1.92 8.75 -1.06
C LEU A 54 -3.07 8.72 -0.04
N PHE A 55 -3.45 9.90 0.46
CA PHE A 55 -4.64 10.08 1.29
C PHE A 55 -5.93 9.76 0.54
N GLN A 56 -6.06 10.22 -0.70
CA GLN A 56 -7.23 9.92 -1.55
C GLN A 56 -7.31 8.43 -1.85
N LEU A 57 -6.15 7.77 -2.04
CA LEU A 57 -6.07 6.33 -2.20
C LEU A 57 -6.53 5.59 -0.93
N GLY A 58 -6.05 6.00 0.24
CA GLY A 58 -6.49 5.44 1.52
C GLY A 58 -7.98 5.64 1.78
N ALA A 59 -8.52 6.83 1.46
CA ALA A 59 -9.94 7.13 1.58
C ALA A 59 -10.78 6.26 0.63
N LEU A 60 -10.41 6.18 -0.64
CA LEU A 60 -11.10 5.34 -1.63
C LEU A 60 -11.07 3.86 -1.24
N LEU A 61 -9.96 3.36 -0.71
CA LEU A 61 -9.86 1.97 -0.28
C LEU A 61 -10.70 1.68 0.96
N LYS A 62 -10.79 2.64 1.88
CA LYS A 62 -11.68 2.57 3.05
C LYS A 62 -13.14 2.62 2.63
N GLU A 63 -13.51 3.51 1.71
CA GLU A 63 -14.85 3.57 1.14
C GLU A 63 -15.24 2.27 0.40
N ASN A 64 -14.28 1.66 -0.30
CA ASN A 64 -14.48 0.37 -0.96
C ASN A 64 -14.41 -0.84 -0.01
N ASN A 65 -14.32 -0.64 1.32
CA ASN A 65 -14.22 -1.70 2.33
C ASN A 65 -13.04 -2.66 2.12
N ILE A 66 -11.97 -2.16 1.48
CA ILE A 66 -10.78 -2.95 1.17
C ILE A 66 -9.83 -2.98 2.37
N ILE A 67 -9.80 -1.90 3.16
CA ILE A 67 -9.01 -1.71 4.37
C ILE A 67 -9.87 -1.21 5.53
#